data_AF-A0A353TXD6-F1
#
_entry.id   AF-A0A353TXD6-F1
#
_cell.length_a   1.000
_cell.length_b   1.000
_cell.length_c   1.000
_cell.angle_alpha   90.00
_cell.angle_beta   90.00
_cell.angle_gamma   90.00
#
_symmetry.space_group_name_H-M   'P 1'
#
loop_
_entity.id
_entity.type
_entity.pdbx_description
1 polymer ?
#
loop_
_entity_poly.entity_id
_entity_poly.type
_entity_poly.pdbx_seq_one_letter_code
_entity_poly.pdbx_strand_id
1 'polypeptide(L)'
;GGSEKTRSVFFDKLFGIKAEAGGGEDSKSVIGKNPGKDKLKVSKDGGDIDAITAATITSRAFLEAIETAYKAYIEEAAKAAPGVQTELQEEGEKL
;
A
#
# COMPACT_ATOMS: atom_id res chain seq x y z
N GLY A 1 -20.73 14.51 -16.91
CA GLY A 1 -20.39 13.98 -15.57
C GLY A 1 -20.73 12.51 -15.54
N GLY A 2 -19.79 11.68 -15.07
CA GLY A 2 -20.03 10.34 -14.52
C GLY A 2 -20.63 9.28 -15.45
N SER A 3 -19.78 8.55 -16.17
CA SER A 3 -20.12 7.22 -16.68
C SER A 3 -20.27 6.28 -15.46
N GLU A 4 -21.49 6.06 -14.99
CA GLU A 4 -21.80 4.98 -14.04
C GLU A 4 -21.54 3.64 -14.71
N LYS A 5 -20.37 3.06 -14.40
CA LYS A 5 -19.96 1.74 -14.87
C LYS A 5 -20.78 0.72 -14.09
N THR A 6 -21.90 0.28 -14.67
CA THR A 6 -22.71 -0.85 -14.18
C THR A 6 -21.81 -2.06 -13.95
N ARG A 7 -21.46 -2.29 -12.68
CA ARG A 7 -20.73 -3.48 -12.26
C ARG A 7 -21.51 -4.73 -12.65
N SER A 8 -20.82 -5.70 -13.23
CA SER A 8 -21.46 -6.93 -13.70
C SER A 8 -21.77 -7.83 -12.51
N VAL A 9 -23.06 -8.11 -12.30
CA VAL A 9 -23.52 -9.06 -11.26
C VAL A 9 -22.92 -10.45 -11.46
N PHE A 10 -22.51 -10.78 -12.69
CA PHE A 10 -21.77 -12.01 -12.98
C PHE A 10 -20.36 -11.99 -12.37
N PHE A 11 -19.66 -10.86 -12.37
CA PHE A 11 -18.33 -10.72 -11.75
C PHE A 11 -18.42 -10.89 -10.23
N ASP A 12 -19.40 -10.28 -9.59
CA ASP A 12 -19.63 -10.40 -8.14
C ASP A 12 -19.91 -11.87 -7.75
N LYS A 13 -20.66 -12.61 -8.57
CA LYS A 13 -20.92 -14.03 -8.36
C LYS A 13 -19.73 -14.94 -8.66
N LEU A 14 -18.94 -14.61 -9.69
CA LEU A 14 -17.76 -15.38 -10.08
C LEU A 14 -16.60 -15.23 -9.08
N PHE A 15 -16.40 -14.03 -8.55
CA PHE A 15 -15.31 -13.72 -7.63
C PHE A 15 -15.74 -13.68 -6.16
N GLY A 16 -17.02 -13.92 -5.87
CA GLY A 16 -17.55 -13.92 -4.49
C GLY A 16 -17.36 -12.59 -3.77
N ILE A 17 -17.22 -11.49 -4.52
CA ILE A 17 -17.02 -10.15 -3.96
C ILE A 17 -18.38 -9.67 -3.48
N LYS A 18 -18.62 -9.85 -2.18
CA LYS A 18 -19.73 -9.24 -1.48
C LYS A 18 -19.39 -7.76 -1.26
N ALA A 19 -20.24 -6.85 -1.71
CA ALA A 19 -20.07 -5.42 -1.48
C ALA A 19 -20.32 -5.12 -0.01
N GLU A 20 -19.28 -5.27 0.81
CA GLU A 20 -19.24 -4.86 2.20
C GLU A 20 -18.28 -3.66 2.24
N ALA A 21 -18.78 -2.49 2.62
CA ALA A 21 -17.97 -1.31 2.91
C ALA A 21 -17.19 -1.52 4.23
N GLY A 22 -16.35 -2.55 4.26
CA GLY A 22 -15.59 -2.97 5.43
C GLY A 22 -14.20 -2.37 5.38
N GLY A 23 -14.05 -1.16 5.93
CA GLY A 23 -12.76 -0.71 6.44
C GLY A 23 -12.48 -1.48 7.73
N GLY A 24 -11.89 -2.67 7.59
CA GLY A 24 -11.32 -3.37 8.72
C GLY A 24 -9.95 -2.78 9.04
N GLU A 25 -9.48 -2.95 10.27
CA GLU A 25 -8.05 -2.95 10.56
C GLU A 25 -7.44 -4.27 10.05
N ASP A 26 -7.66 -4.60 8.78
CA ASP A 26 -7.07 -5.77 8.17
C ASP A 26 -5.61 -5.47 7.87
N SER A 27 -4.72 -6.00 8.71
CA SER A 27 -3.26 -6.00 8.54
C SER A 27 -2.80 -6.53 7.18
N LYS A 28 -3.69 -7.08 6.35
CA LYS A 28 -3.43 -7.56 4.98
C LYS A 28 -3.55 -6.45 3.92
N SER A 29 -4.13 -5.31 4.28
CA SER A 29 -4.40 -4.20 3.37
C SER A 29 -3.29 -3.15 3.39
N VAL A 30 -2.98 -2.62 2.21
CA VAL A 30 -2.07 -1.49 2.02
C VAL A 30 -2.81 -0.15 1.93
N ILE A 31 -4.15 -0.16 1.98
CA ILE A 31 -4.97 1.05 1.90
C ILE A 31 -4.76 1.87 3.17
N GLY A 32 -4.48 3.17 3.00
CA GLY A 32 -4.22 4.08 4.12
C GLY A 32 -2.80 3.98 4.71
N LYS A 33 -1.93 3.14 4.15
CA LYS A 33 -0.51 3.06 4.54
C LYS A 33 0.34 4.02 3.72
N ASN A 34 1.42 4.52 4.33
CA ASN A 34 2.37 5.44 3.71
C ASN A 34 3.71 4.73 3.47
N PRO A 35 4.14 4.51 2.20
CA PRO A 35 5.41 3.85 1.89
C PRO A 35 6.68 4.58 2.37
N GLY A 36 6.57 5.88 2.72
CA GLY A 36 7.67 6.66 3.29
C GLY A 36 7.76 6.59 4.82
N LYS A 37 6.74 6.05 5.51
CA LYS A 37 6.69 5.95 6.99
C LYS A 37 6.51 4.51 7.47
N ASP A 38 5.64 3.77 6.80
CA ASP A 38 5.26 2.40 7.14
C ASP A 38 6.13 1.38 6.40
N LYS A 39 6.40 0.24 7.02
CA LYS A 39 7.16 -0.85 6.40
C LYS A 39 6.21 -1.72 5.59
N LEU A 40 6.04 -1.37 4.32
CA LEU A 40 5.27 -2.15 3.35
C LEU A 40 6.02 -3.44 2.95
N LYS A 41 6.21 -4.34 3.90
CA LYS A 41 6.76 -5.69 3.71
C LYS A 41 5.86 -6.68 4.44
N VAL A 42 6.02 -7.95 4.10
CA VAL A 42 5.27 -8.99 4.82
C VAL A 42 5.74 -9.06 6.27
N SER A 43 4.82 -9.34 7.20
CA SER A 43 5.08 -9.39 8.64
C SER A 43 6.17 -10.41 9.02
N LYS A 44 6.21 -11.54 8.31
CA LYS A 44 7.28 -12.56 8.45
C LYS A 44 8.67 -12.08 8.05
N ASP A 45 8.76 -11.02 7.24
CA ASP A 45 10.00 -10.41 6.80
C ASP A 45 10.25 -9.07 7.53
N GLY A 46 9.52 -8.82 8.64
CA GLY A 46 9.70 -7.65 9.49
C GLY A 46 8.96 -6.39 9.04
N GLY A 47 7.93 -6.52 8.20
CA GLY A 47 7.03 -5.41 7.84
C GLY A 47 5.69 -5.41 8.57
N ASP A 48 4.81 -4.52 8.15
CA ASP A 48 3.52 -4.28 8.82
C ASP A 48 2.34 -5.00 8.14
N ILE A 49 2.59 -5.69 7.02
CA ILE A 49 1.53 -6.28 6.19
C ILE A 49 1.49 -7.80 6.35
N ASP A 50 0.35 -8.36 6.71
CA ASP A 50 0.18 -9.81 6.76
C ASP A 50 0.04 -10.41 5.37
N ALA A 51 0.85 -11.44 5.10
CA ALA A 51 0.72 -12.20 3.86
C ALA A 51 -0.65 -12.88 3.75
N ILE A 52 -1.11 -13.05 2.51
CA ILE A 52 -2.26 -13.90 2.21
C ILE A 52 -1.82 -15.36 2.30
N THR A 53 -2.60 -16.17 3.01
CA THR A 53 -2.32 -17.62 3.20
C THR A 53 -2.15 -18.30 1.84
N ALA A 54 -1.12 -19.15 1.71
CA ALA A 54 -0.72 -19.83 0.47
C ALA A 54 -0.24 -18.93 -0.69
N ALA A 55 -0.16 -17.61 -0.52
CA ALA A 55 0.27 -16.66 -1.54
C ALA A 55 1.48 -15.81 -1.11
N THR A 56 2.35 -16.34 -0.25
CA THR A 56 3.49 -15.60 0.33
C THR A 56 4.41 -14.99 -0.73
N ILE A 57 4.69 -15.71 -1.83
CA ILE A 57 5.57 -15.21 -2.89
C ILE A 57 4.93 -14.02 -3.61
N THR A 58 3.66 -14.12 -3.97
CA THR A 58 2.91 -13.03 -4.62
C THR A 58 2.76 -11.83 -3.69
N SER A 59 2.48 -12.04 -2.39
CA SER A 59 2.40 -10.96 -1.40
C SER A 59 3.70 -10.17 -1.29
N ARG A 60 4.85 -10.86 -1.24
CA ARG A 60 6.17 -10.20 -1.22
C ARG A 60 6.44 -9.40 -2.49
N ALA A 61 6.23 -10.01 -3.65
CA ALA A 61 6.48 -9.36 -4.94
C ALA A 61 5.61 -8.11 -5.15
N PHE A 62 4.35 -8.15 -4.73
CA PHE A 62 3.46 -6.99 -4.80
C PHE A 62 3.95 -5.84 -3.92
N LEU A 63 4.32 -6.13 -2.67
CA LEU A 63 4.81 -5.13 -1.73
C LEU A 63 6.17 -4.54 -2.18
N GLU A 64 7.07 -5.39 -2.69
CA GLU A 64 8.35 -4.96 -3.27
C GLU A 64 8.18 -4.07 -4.51
N ALA A 65 7.17 -4.34 -5.34
CA ALA A 65 6.84 -3.51 -6.49
C ALA A 65 6.38 -2.11 -6.05
N ILE A 66 5.58 -2.02 -4.99
CA ILE A 66 5.16 -0.72 -4.41
C ILE A 66 6.37 0.04 -3.86
N GLU A 67 7.24 -0.62 -3.10
CA GLU A 67 8.46 -0.01 -2.54
C GLU A 67 9.35 0.54 -3.66
N THR A 68 9.56 -0.25 -4.71
CA THR A 68 10.35 0.14 -5.90
C THR A 68 9.71 1.31 -6.63
N ALA A 69 8.40 1.29 -6.86
CA ALA A 69 7.68 2.37 -7.52
C ALA A 69 7.74 3.68 -6.71
N TYR A 70 7.63 3.59 -5.39
CA TYR A 70 7.76 4.74 -4.51
C TYR A 70 9.16 5.35 -4.55
N LYS A 71 10.21 4.51 -4.51
CA LYS A 71 11.61 4.96 -4.67
C LYS A 71 11.83 5.70 -5.98
N ALA A 72 11.38 5.13 -7.10
CA ALA A 72 11.47 5.78 -8.40
C ALA A 72 10.69 7.12 -8.43
N TYR A 73 9.52 7.17 -7.80
CA TYR A 73 8.72 8.40 -7.72
C TYR A 73 9.44 9.52 -6.94
N ILE A 74 10.01 9.22 -5.76
CA ILE A 74 10.72 10.22 -4.96
C ILE A 74 12.06 10.61 -5.60
N GLU A 75 12.74 9.71 -6.30
CA GLU A 75 13.97 10.00 -7.04
C GLU A 75 13.71 10.95 -8.20
N GLU A 76 12.66 10.69 -8.99
CA GLU A 76 12.24 11.60 -10.07
C GLU A 76 11.73 12.94 -9.50
N ALA A 77 10.99 12.93 -8.40
CA ALA A 77 10.56 14.15 -7.72
C ALA A 77 11.76 14.97 -7.20
N ALA A 78 12.76 14.33 -6.61
CA ALA A 78 13.98 14.97 -6.14
C ALA A 78 14.82 15.53 -7.30
N LYS A 79 14.86 14.83 -8.44
CA LYS A 79 15.55 15.27 -9.66
C LYS A 79 14.85 16.45 -10.34
N ALA A 80 13.52 16.53 -10.25
CA ALA A 80 12.73 17.63 -10.79
C ALA A 80 12.80 18.93 -9.96
N ALA A 81 13.24 18.85 -8.69
CA ALA A 81 13.42 20.00 -7.81
C ALA A 81 14.79 19.94 -7.11
N PRO A 82 15.87 20.45 -7.74
CA PRO A 82 17.16 20.53 -7.08
C PRO A 82 17.09 21.57 -5.95
N GLY A 83 16.72 21.15 -4.73
CA GLY A 83 16.71 22.05 -3.58
C GLY A 83 15.93 21.63 -2.32
N VAL A 84 15.13 20.55 -2.32
CA VAL A 84 14.40 20.16 -1.10
C VAL A 84 15.10 19.00 -0.40
N GLN A 85 15.94 19.33 0.58
CA GLN A 85 16.37 18.37 1.60
C GLN A 85 15.15 18.11 2.49
N THR A 86 14.55 16.92 2.39
CA THR A 86 13.51 16.49 3.34
C THR A 86 14.19 16.16 4.67
N GLU A 87 14.21 17.14 5.58
CA GLU A 87 14.48 16.91 7.01
C GLU A 87 13.45 15.92 7.55
N LEU A 88 13.92 14.73 7.93
CA LEU A 88 13.18 13.82 8.80
C LEU A 88 13.24 14.43 10.21
N GLN A 89 12.16 15.09 10.61
CA GLN A 89 11.95 15.50 12.00
C GLN A 89 11.69 14.24 12.85
N GLU A 90 12.72 13.80 13.55
CA GLU A 90 12.59 13.05 14.80
C GLU A 90 11.96 13.99 15.84
N GLU A 91 10.65 13.90 16.05
CA GLU A 91 10.03 14.48 17.25
C GLU A 91 10.11 13.47 18.38
N GLY A 92 11.09 13.69 19.25
CA GLY A 92 11.21 13.02 20.54
C GLY A 92 10.02 13.35 21.44
N GLU A 93 9.28 12.33 21.82
CA GLU A 93 8.29 12.40 22.89
C GLU A 93 9.03 12.44 24.23
N LYS A 94 9.06 13.62 24.86
CA LYS A 94 9.57 13.85 26.20
C LYS A 94 8.47 14.49 27.03
N LEU A 95 7.90 13.72 27.97
CA LEU A 95 7.44 14.22 29.27
C LEU A 95 7.81 13.18 30.34
#